data_AF-A0A7J4TJ77-F1
#
_entry.id   AF-A0A7J4TJ77-F1
#
_cell.length_a   1.000
_cell.length_b   1.000
_cell.length_c   1.000
_cell.angle_alpha   90.00
_cell.angle_beta   90.00
_cell.angle_gamma   90.00
#
_symmetry.space_group_name_H-M   'P 1'
#
loop_
_entity.id
_entity.type
_entity.pdbx_description
1 polymer ?
#
loop_
_entity_poly.entity_id
_entity_poly.type
_entity_poly.pdbx_seq_one_letter_code
_entity_poly.pdbx_strand_id
1 'polypeptide(L)' 'MKEDVFYGKGMAHVKKDYPDIFKAVVQLNEAAYTGKVLDYRTQKLIALGITAAASDDRAMKKQMIS' A
#
# COMPACT_ATOMS: atom_id res chain seq x y z
N MET A 1 -2.95 1.04 4.01
CA MET A 1 -2.11 1.20 5.21
C MET A 1 -2.81 2.17 6.13
N LYS A 2 -3.21 1.73 7.33
CA LYS A 2 -3.82 2.64 8.32
C LYS A 2 -2.74 3.60 8.83
N GLU A 3 -3.12 4.85 9.08
CA GLU A 3 -2.29 5.88 9.75
C GLU A 3 -1.04 6.36 8.99
N ASP A 4 -1.06 6.36 7.64
CA ASP A 4 0.07 6.82 6.81
C ASP A 4 1.40 6.07 7.04
N VAL A 5 1.36 4.92 7.72
CA VAL A 5 2.55 4.11 7.96
C VAL A 5 2.83 3.28 6.71
N PHE A 6 3.57 3.87 5.78
CA PHE A 6 4.14 3.15 4.66
C PHE A 6 5.37 2.35 5.13
N TYR A 7 5.22 1.03 5.34
CA TYR A 7 6.30 0.12 5.77
C TYR A 7 7.45 -0.05 4.73
N GLY A 8 7.48 0.78 3.68
CA GLY A 8 8.58 0.84 2.72
C GLY A 8 9.64 1.83 3.16
N LYS A 9 10.88 1.35 3.41
CA LYS A 9 12.06 2.20 3.63
C LYS A 9 12.21 3.33 2.59
N GLY A 10 11.74 3.11 1.35
CA GLY A 10 11.74 4.12 0.28
C GLY A 10 10.75 5.29 0.47
N MET A 11 9.64 5.10 1.19
CA MET A 11 8.64 6.17 1.35
C MET A 11 9.09 7.29 2.27
N ALA A 12 10.04 7.02 3.17
CA ALA A 12 10.69 8.05 3.96
C ALA A 12 11.48 9.06 3.08
N HIS A 13 12.15 8.57 2.04
CA HIS A 13 12.87 9.40 1.08
C HIS A 13 11.90 10.18 0.18
N VAL A 14 10.87 9.52 -0.34
CA VAL A 14 9.85 10.18 -1.18
C VAL A 14 9.14 11.29 -0.40
N LYS A 15 8.82 11.09 0.88
CA LYS A 15 8.24 12.14 1.73
C LYS A 15 9.15 13.37 1.89
N LYS A 16 10.47 13.16 1.94
CA LYS A 16 11.45 14.23 2.14
C LYS A 16 11.76 14.97 0.84
N ASP A 17 12.01 14.22 -0.22
CA ASP A 17 12.57 14.75 -1.46
C ASP A 17 11.46 15.12 -2.48
N TYR A 18 10.28 14.49 -2.38
CA TYR A 18 9.13 14.67 -3.28
C TYR A 18 7.79 14.65 -2.52
N PRO A 19 7.51 15.65 -1.67
CA PRO A 19 6.35 15.66 -0.78
C PRO A 19 5.00 15.69 -1.51
N ASP A 20 4.96 16.26 -2.71
CA ASP A 20 3.82 16.28 -3.62
C ASP A 20 3.49 14.87 -4.14
N ILE A 21 4.50 14.12 -4.59
CA ILE A 21 4.35 12.72 -5.00
C ILE A 21 3.92 11.86 -3.81
N PHE A 22 4.53 12.08 -2.64
CA PHE A 22 4.14 11.38 -1.42
C PHE A 22 2.65 11.59 -1.11
N LYS A 23 2.16 12.84 -1.19
CA LYS A 23 0.76 13.17 -0.96
C LYS A 23 -0.16 12.48 -1.96
N ALA A 24 0.20 12.46 -3.25
CA ALA A 24 -0.58 11.76 -4.28
C ALA A 24 -0.65 10.25 -4.02
N VAL A 25 0.45 9.63 -3.57
CA VAL A 25 0.50 8.20 -3.23
C VAL A 25 -0.38 7.89 -2.01
N VAL A 26 -0.40 8.75 -0.99
CA VAL A 26 -1.28 8.62 0.18
C VAL A 26 -2.75 8.63 -0.25
N GLN A 27 -3.15 9.63 -1.04
CA GLN A 27 -4.51 9.77 -1.54
C GLN A 27 -4.94 8.60 -2.42
N LEU A 28 -4.04 8.09 -3.26
CA LEU A 28 -4.30 6.91 -4.10
C LEU A 28 -4.53 5.66 -3.24
N ASN A 29 -3.69 5.45 -2.21
CA ASN A 29 -3.85 4.32 -1.29
C ASN A 29 -5.17 4.42 -0.50
N GLU A 30 -5.56 5.62 -0.07
CA GLU A 30 -6.87 5.83 0.58
C GLU A 30 -8.02 5.50 -0.37
N ALA A 31 -7.99 6.00 -1.62
CA ALA A 31 -9.01 5.70 -2.61
C ALA A 31 -9.10 4.20 -2.96
N ALA A 32 -7.96 3.51 -3.04
CA ALA A 32 -7.91 2.08 -3.36
C ALA A 32 -8.50 1.20 -2.26
N TYR A 33 -8.29 1.57 -0.99
CA TYR A 33 -8.73 0.81 0.19
C TYR A 33 -10.04 1.33 0.82
N THR A 34 -10.66 2.34 0.22
CA THR A 34 -12.01 2.81 0.58
C THR A 34 -13.02 2.13 -0.34
N GLY A 35 -13.20 0.82 -0.14
CA GLY A 35 -14.13 0.03 -0.95
C GLY A 35 -15.59 0.44 -0.73
N LYS A 36 -16.35 0.57 -1.83
CA LYS A 36 -17.81 0.78 -1.76
C LYS A 36 -18.59 -0.48 -1.36
N VAL A 37 -18.04 -1.65 -1.68
CA VAL A 37 -18.69 -2.97 -1.55
C VAL A 37 -17.77 -3.97 -0.85
N LEU A 38 -16.49 -3.99 -1.21
CA LEU A 38 -15.50 -4.87 -0.60
C LEU A 38 -14.95 -4.25 0.67
N ASP A 39 -14.89 -5.04 1.74
CA ASP A 39 -14.26 -4.63 2.98
C ASP A 39 -12.72 -4.59 2.84
N TYR A 40 -12.08 -3.87 3.76
CA TYR A 40 -10.63 -3.69 3.76
C TYR A 40 -9.87 -5.03 3.78
N ARG A 41 -10.40 -6.03 4.48
CA ARG A 41 -9.79 -7.36 4.58
C ARG A 41 -9.78 -8.08 3.24
N THR A 42 -10.89 -8.05 2.50
CA THR A 42 -10.96 -8.66 1.17
C THR A 42 -10.04 -7.93 0.19
N GLN A 43 -9.99 -6.60 0.24
CA GLN A 43 -9.08 -5.81 -0.60
C GLN A 43 -7.61 -6.13 -0.32
N LYS A 44 -7.25 -6.40 0.93
CA LYS A 44 -5.91 -6.83 1.32
C LYS A 44 -5.55 -8.23 0.80
N LEU A 45 -6.49 -9.17 0.81
CA LEU A 45 -6.29 -10.50 0.21
C LEU A 45 -6.08 -10.41 -1.31
N ILE A 46 -6.82 -9.53 -2.00
CA ILE A 46 -6.61 -9.25 -3.42
C ILE A 46 -5.20 -8.70 -3.65
N ALA A 47 -4.77 -7.73 -2.84
CA ALA A 47 -3.43 -7.16 -2.94
C ALA A 47 -2.33 -8.23 -2.75
N LEU A 48 -2.52 -9.16 -1.80
CA LEU A 48 -1.60 -10.27 -1.60
C LEU A 48 -1.51 -11.16 -2.85
N GLY A 49 -2.66 -11.52 -3.44
CA GLY A 49 -2.72 -12.32 -4.67
C GLY A 49 -2.00 -11.66 -5.85
N ILE A 50 -2.18 -10.34 -6.03
CA ILE A 50 -1.48 -9.56 -7.06
C ILE A 50 0.04 -9.57 -6.82
N THR A 51 0.48 -9.31 -5.58
CA THR A 51 1.92 -9.31 -5.27
C THR A 51 2.57 -10.68 -5.41
N ALA A 52 1.84 -11.75 -5.08
CA ALA A 52 2.31 -13.13 -5.29
C ALA A 52 2.44 -13.46 -6.79
N ALA A 53 1.46 -13.05 -7.61
CA ALA A 53 1.52 -13.23 -9.06
C ALA A 53 2.68 -12.44 -9.71
N ALA A 54 3.07 -11.30 -9.13
CA ALA A 54 4.20 -10.50 -9.58
C ALA A 54 5.58 -11.06 -9.15
N SER A 55 5.63 -12.15 -8.39
CA SER A 55 6.88 -12.74 -7.84
C SER A 55 7.71 -11.75 -7.01
N ASP A 56 7.07 -10.76 -6.38
CA ASP A 56 7.74 -9.82 -5.47
C ASP A 56 7.60 -10.30 -4.01
N ASP A 57 8.55 -11.10 -3.56
CA ASP A 57 8.61 -11.65 -2.20
C ASP A 57 8.62 -10.56 -1.11
N ARG A 58 9.17 -9.37 -1.41
CA ARG A 58 9.25 -8.27 -0.43
C ARG A 58 7.88 -7.62 -0.29
N ALA A 59 7.18 -7.38 -1.40
CA ALA A 59 5.83 -6.85 -1.37
C ALA A 59 4.84 -7.86 -0.77
N MET A 60 4.96 -9.14 -1.11
CA MET A 60 4.14 -10.23 -0.57
C MET A 60 4.25 -10.31 0.96
N LYS A 61 5.48 -10.34 1.50
CA LYS A 61 5.70 -10.31 2.96
C LYS A 61 5.11 -9.08 3.64
N LYS A 62 5.20 -7.90 3.00
CA LYS A 62 4.62 -6.67 3.55
C LYS A 62 3.09 -6.70 3.58
N GLN A 63 2.43 -7.34 2.60
CA GLN A 63 0.98 -7.49 2.63
C GLN A 63 0.51 -8.51 3.67
N MET A 64 1.36 -9.46 4.08
CA MET A 64 1.05 -10.39 5.18
C MET A 64 1.15 -9.74 6.57
N ILE A 65 2.08 -8.78 6.73
CA ILE A 65 2.35 -8.11 8.03
C ILE A 65 1.47 -6.85 8.22
N SER A 66 1.02 -6.21 7.13
CA SER A 66 0.24 -4.94 7.11
C SER A 66 -1.25 -5.13 6.87
#